data_AF-A0A3M7SU01-F1
#
_entry.id   AF-A0A3M7SU01-F1
#
_cell.length_a   1.000
_cell.length_b   1.000
_cell.length_c   1.000
_cell.angle_alpha   90.00
_cell.angle_beta   90.00
_cell.angle_gamma   90.00
#
_symmetry.space_group_name_H-M   'P 1'
#
loop_
_entity.id
_entity.type
_entity.pdbx_description
1 polymer ?
#
loop_
_entity_poly.entity_id
_entity_poly.type
_entity_poly.pdbx_seq_one_letter_code
_entity_poly.pdbx_strand_id
1 'polypeptide(L)'
;NNIKKLEAIQNIEVRSILKLKYDTPYNIVHHESFNKLKLLTVSNRIFELSERYVGTGLSHSIPLVVRLVKEYKEGFESRYIEYLTPLCETSENEIKDNEGRFLLKEKDLIPKNNIAVNELVPRTLTKQIDGRATSWETTYDVIKKAPFRPEPLKKRVYGVPTIRNDIPAPEFKKIQDRTNYGTDGTAWSLLSPSVFSHHGVYEKDVLQPRPKETIRQIMSNIGYNLSEEQFESTWNMAKNLNPYGQVSIEEFRWALNDNGSSFIKIQPASVN
;
A
#
# COMPACT_ATOMS: atom_id res chain seq x y z
N ASN A 1 16.07 27.65 53.17
CA ASN A 1 15.24 28.50 52.28
C ASN A 1 15.66 28.45 50.81
N ASN A 2 16.94 28.28 50.48
CA ASN A 2 17.41 28.26 49.08
C ASN A 2 17.03 26.99 48.28
N ILE A 3 16.98 25.82 48.93
CA ILE A 3 16.63 24.55 48.27
C ILE A 3 15.21 24.58 47.70
N LYS A 4 14.23 25.05 48.47
CA LYS A 4 12.83 25.19 48.00
C LYS A 4 12.68 26.18 46.84
N LYS A 5 13.53 27.22 46.78
CA LYS A 5 13.55 28.18 45.67
C LYS A 5 14.11 27.55 44.39
N LEU A 6 15.18 26.77 44.49
CA LEU A 6 15.76 26.04 43.36
C LEU A 6 14.78 25.01 42.80
N GLU A 7 14.11 24.26 43.67
CA GLU A 7 13.09 23.28 43.28
C GLU A 7 11.91 23.94 42.56
N ALA A 8 11.47 25.12 43.03
CA ALA A 8 10.42 25.89 42.35
C ALA A 8 10.86 26.36 40.95
N ILE A 9 12.10 26.81 40.78
CA ILE A 9 12.65 27.23 39.48
C ILE A 9 12.72 26.05 38.52
N GLN A 10 13.26 24.90 38.96
CA GLN A 10 13.34 23.69 38.15
C GLN A 10 11.95 23.20 37.73
N ASN A 11 10.95 23.25 38.61
CA ASN A 11 9.58 22.86 38.29
C ASN A 11 8.92 23.79 37.26
N ILE A 12 9.20 25.10 37.32
CA ILE A 12 8.73 26.06 36.31
C ILE A 12 9.36 25.75 34.94
N GLU A 13 10.66 25.45 34.91
CA GLU A 13 11.37 25.09 33.68
C GLU A 13 10.82 23.80 33.05
N VAL A 14 10.63 22.75 33.86
CA VAL A 14 10.03 21.49 33.41
C VAL A 14 8.62 21.71 32.85
N ARG A 15 7.80 22.55 33.49
CA ARG A 15 6.45 22.89 32.97
C ARG A 15 6.51 23.59 31.61
N SER A 16 7.45 24.52 31.43
CA SER A 16 7.65 25.22 30.15
C SER A 16 8.04 24.24 29.03
N ILE A 17 9.01 23.35 29.30
CA ILE A 17 9.47 22.31 28.36
C ILE A 17 8.34 21.35 28.00
N LEU A 18 7.57 20.92 29.00
CA LEU A 18 6.44 20.00 28.78
C LEU A 18 5.19 20.68 28.20
N LYS A 19 5.18 22.02 28.11
CA LYS A 19 4.04 22.85 27.71
C LYS A 19 2.82 22.67 28.61
N LEU A 20 3.04 22.58 29.92
CA LEU A 20 1.98 22.42 30.92
C LEU A 20 1.50 23.76 31.49
N LYS A 21 0.26 23.79 31.99
CA LYS A 21 -0.30 24.98 32.64
C LYS A 21 0.44 25.27 33.95
N TYR A 22 0.51 26.54 34.33
CA TYR A 22 1.19 26.98 35.56
C TYR A 22 0.55 26.38 36.82
N ASP A 23 -0.77 26.17 36.82
CA ASP A 23 -1.49 25.61 37.98
C ASP A 23 -1.43 24.08 38.08
N THR A 24 -0.71 23.40 37.16
CA THR A 24 -0.64 21.94 37.13
C THR A 24 0.04 21.40 38.40
N PRO A 25 -0.64 20.55 39.20
CA PRO A 25 -0.08 19.94 40.41
C PRO A 25 1.24 19.20 40.16
N TYR A 26 2.14 19.25 41.15
CA TYR A 26 3.50 18.68 41.05
C TYR A 26 3.53 17.18 40.72
N ASN A 27 2.60 16.40 41.29
CA ASN A 27 2.47 14.96 41.01
C ASN A 27 2.20 14.67 39.52
N ILE A 28 1.45 15.54 38.83
CA ILE A 28 1.17 15.40 37.40
C ILE A 28 2.41 15.77 36.58
N VAL A 29 3.10 16.85 36.95
CA VAL A 29 4.34 17.29 36.28
C VAL A 29 5.39 16.18 36.32
N HIS A 30 5.61 15.57 37.49
CA HIS A 30 6.59 14.50 37.67
C HIS A 30 6.22 13.23 36.91
N HIS A 31 4.94 12.85 36.89
CA HIS A 31 4.48 11.69 36.13
C HIS A 31 4.67 11.90 34.62
N GLU A 32 4.40 13.11 34.12
CA GLU A 32 4.51 13.41 32.70
C GLU A 32 5.96 13.54 32.22
N SER A 33 6.83 14.19 32.98
CA SER A 33 8.27 14.23 32.68
C SER A 33 8.84 12.82 32.63
N PHE A 34 8.51 11.97 33.61
CA PHE A 34 8.96 10.58 33.66
C PHE A 34 8.46 9.77 32.45
N ASN A 35 7.20 9.96 32.04
CA ASN A 35 6.65 9.27 30.87
C ASN A 35 7.30 9.73 29.56
N LYS A 36 7.55 11.04 29.38
CA LYS A 36 8.28 11.51 28.20
C LYS A 36 9.71 11.00 28.16
N LEU A 37 10.39 10.91 29.31
CA LEU A 37 11.74 10.38 29.41
C LEU A 37 11.79 8.88 29.08
N LYS A 38 10.79 8.11 29.54
CA LYS A 38 10.59 6.71 29.15
C LYS A 38 10.35 6.56 27.65
N LEU A 39 9.46 7.37 27.07
CA LEU A 39 9.18 7.33 25.63
C LEU A 39 10.42 7.65 24.79
N LEU A 40 11.19 8.67 25.18
CA LEU A 40 12.44 9.03 24.51
C LEU A 40 13.46 7.88 24.58
N THR A 41 13.59 7.26 25.75
CA THR A 41 14.49 6.09 25.94
C THR A 41 14.08 4.93 25.05
N VAL A 42 12.78 4.65 24.94
CA VAL A 42 12.25 3.60 24.06
C VAL A 42 12.52 3.96 22.60
N SER A 43 12.26 5.20 22.19
CA SER A 43 12.49 5.68 20.82
C SER A 43 13.95 5.53 20.40
N ASN A 44 14.90 5.90 21.27
CA ASN A 44 16.33 5.77 20.98
C ASN A 44 16.75 4.31 20.83
N ARG A 45 16.27 3.42 21.72
CA ARG A 45 16.57 1.98 21.61
C ARG A 45 15.99 1.36 20.33
N ILE A 46 14.80 1.78 19.90
CA ILE A 46 14.19 1.34 18.64
C ILE A 46 15.04 1.84 17.45
N PHE A 47 15.47 3.10 17.46
CA PHE A 47 16.33 3.66 16.42
C PHE A 47 17.67 2.91 16.29
N GLU A 48 18.33 2.63 17.43
CA GLU A 48 19.57 1.83 17.45
C GLU A 48 19.36 0.39 16.95
N LEU A 49 18.20 -0.21 17.23
CA LEU A 49 17.86 -1.54 16.73
C LEU A 49 17.59 -1.51 15.21
N SER A 50 16.90 -0.48 14.71
CA SER A 50 16.67 -0.33 13.27
C SER A 50 17.97 -0.10 12.49
N GLU A 51 18.89 0.72 13.01
CA GLU A 51 20.20 0.96 12.40
C GLU A 51 21.02 -0.33 12.35
N ARG A 52 21.03 -1.13 13.43
CA ARG A 52 21.71 -2.44 13.42
C ARG A 52 21.09 -3.43 12.45
N TYR A 53 19.76 -3.48 12.37
CA TYR A 53 19.06 -4.38 11.44
C TYR A 53 19.35 -4.02 9.98
N VAL A 54 19.27 -2.72 9.64
CA VAL A 54 19.59 -2.23 8.29
C VAL A 54 21.08 -2.41 7.97
N GLY A 55 21.97 -2.08 8.92
CA GLY A 55 23.41 -2.21 8.76
C GLY A 55 23.86 -3.66 8.54
N THR A 56 23.31 -4.62 9.29
CA THR A 56 23.60 -6.05 9.10
C THR A 56 23.01 -6.61 7.81
N GLY A 57 21.82 -6.15 7.40
CA GLY A 57 21.23 -6.52 6.10
C GLY A 57 22.07 -6.00 4.92
N LEU A 58 22.55 -4.76 5.01
CA LEU A 58 23.42 -4.16 4.00
C LEU A 58 24.83 -4.76 4.01
N SER A 59 25.39 -5.10 5.18
CA SER A 59 26.72 -5.71 5.28
C SER A 59 26.80 -7.08 4.58
N HIS A 60 25.68 -7.80 4.46
CA HIS A 60 25.61 -9.07 3.75
C HIS A 60 25.21 -8.92 2.26
N SER A 61 24.44 -7.89 1.90
CA SER A 61 24.07 -7.64 0.50
C SER A 61 25.18 -6.94 -0.30
N ILE A 62 25.97 -6.06 0.32
CA ILE A 62 27.10 -5.36 -0.32
C ILE A 62 28.13 -6.37 -0.88
N PRO A 63 28.57 -7.43 -0.16
CA PRO A 63 29.46 -8.44 -0.71
C PRO A 63 28.88 -9.20 -1.90
N LEU A 64 27.58 -9.49 -1.90
CA LEU A 64 26.91 -10.14 -3.04
C LEU A 64 26.89 -9.22 -4.26
N VAL A 65 26.51 -7.96 -4.10
CA VAL A 65 26.52 -6.98 -5.20
C VAL A 65 27.95 -6.74 -5.71
N VAL A 66 28.93 -6.60 -4.82
CA VAL A 66 30.35 -6.43 -5.19
C VAL A 66 30.87 -7.66 -5.94
N ARG A 67 30.55 -8.88 -5.48
CA ARG A 67 30.92 -10.11 -6.17
C ARG A 67 30.23 -10.22 -7.53
N LEU A 68 28.95 -9.86 -7.62
CA LEU A 68 28.19 -9.90 -8.87
C LEU A 68 28.70 -8.87 -9.89
N VAL A 69 29.08 -7.67 -9.45
CA VAL A 69 29.74 -6.65 -10.30
C VAL A 69 31.12 -7.13 -10.76
N LYS A 70 31.88 -7.83 -9.91
CA LYS A 70 33.19 -8.38 -10.26
C LYS A 70 33.07 -9.48 -11.31
N GLU A 71 32.20 -10.46 -11.09
CA GLU A 71 31.89 -11.54 -12.04
C GLU A 71 31.34 -10.98 -13.36
N TYR A 72 30.46 -9.97 -13.29
CA TYR A 72 29.93 -9.29 -14.47
C TYR A 72 31.03 -8.56 -15.26
N LYS A 73 32.01 -7.94 -14.59
CA LYS A 73 33.17 -7.30 -15.24
C LYS A 73 34.17 -8.32 -15.81
N GLU A 74 34.32 -9.48 -15.19
CA GLU A 74 35.23 -10.55 -15.64
C GLU A 74 34.66 -11.33 -16.83
N GLY A 75 33.33 -11.44 -16.95
CA GLY A 75 32.66 -12.14 -18.06
C GLY A 75 32.27 -11.26 -19.26
N PHE A 76 32.54 -9.96 -19.24
CA PHE A 76 32.16 -9.03 -20.30
C PHE A 76 33.40 -8.46 -21.00
N GLU A 77 33.72 -8.97 -22.19
CA GLU A 77 34.61 -8.26 -23.11
C GLU A 77 33.91 -6.95 -23.51
N SER A 78 34.46 -5.83 -23.05
CA SER A 78 33.91 -4.50 -23.25
C SER A 78 33.86 -4.16 -24.74
N ARG A 79 32.71 -4.34 -25.39
CA ARG A 79 32.34 -3.54 -26.56
C ARG A 79 31.94 -2.17 -26.04
N TYR A 80 32.94 -1.32 -25.79
CA TYR A 80 32.73 0.10 -25.54
C TYR A 80 31.93 0.66 -26.72
N ILE A 81 30.68 1.02 -26.47
CA ILE A 81 29.98 1.99 -27.31
C ILE A 81 30.28 3.32 -26.65
N GLU A 82 31.25 4.06 -27.21
CA GLU A 82 31.53 5.44 -26.86
C GLU A 82 30.32 6.30 -27.25
N TYR A 83 29.30 6.34 -26.41
CA TYR A 83 28.42 7.50 -26.38
C TYR A 83 29.09 8.53 -25.47
N LEU A 84 29.97 9.33 -26.08
CA LEU A 84 30.40 10.58 -25.50
C LEU A 84 29.16 11.46 -25.34
N THR A 85 28.65 11.56 -24.11
CA THR A 85 27.71 12.61 -23.71
C THR A 85 28.49 13.92 -23.77
N PRO A 86 28.20 14.85 -24.70
CA PRO A 86 28.89 16.12 -24.74
C PRO A 86 28.39 16.95 -23.55
N LEU A 87 29.12 16.91 -22.45
CA LEU A 87 29.01 17.91 -21.40
C LEU A 87 29.59 19.21 -22.00
N CYS A 88 28.68 20.12 -22.34
CA CYS A 88 28.99 21.43 -22.88
C CYS A 88 29.68 22.27 -21.80
N GLU A 89 31.00 22.34 -21.84
CA GLU A 89 31.75 23.42 -21.20
C GLU A 89 31.73 24.62 -22.15
N THR A 90 30.91 25.61 -21.81
CA THR A 90 30.80 26.84 -22.60
C THR A 90 31.95 27.78 -22.25
N SER A 91 32.89 27.92 -23.19
CA SER A 91 33.65 29.16 -23.37
C SER A 91 33.45 29.65 -24.81
N GLU A 92 32.83 30.82 -24.93
CA GLU A 92 32.88 31.72 -26.09
C GLU A 92 32.11 31.30 -27.37
N ASN A 93 30.83 31.71 -27.40
CA ASN A 93 30.02 32.22 -28.52
C ASN A 93 29.98 31.59 -29.92
N GLU A 94 30.64 30.48 -30.22
CA GLU A 94 30.51 29.83 -31.54
C GLU A 94 30.31 28.32 -31.42
N ILE A 95 29.04 27.88 -31.46
CA ILE A 95 28.71 26.45 -31.45
C ILE A 95 28.95 25.86 -32.86
N LYS A 96 30.05 25.12 -33.02
CA LYS A 96 30.46 24.43 -34.25
C LYS A 96 30.36 22.90 -34.08
N ASP A 97 30.18 22.15 -35.18
CA ASP A 97 30.30 20.69 -35.16
C ASP A 97 31.78 20.25 -35.02
N ASN A 98 32.01 18.94 -34.83
CA ASN A 98 33.35 18.35 -34.72
C ASN A 98 34.23 18.57 -35.96
N GLU A 99 33.65 19.03 -37.08
CA GLU A 99 34.31 19.33 -38.35
C GLU A 99 34.47 20.85 -38.57
N GLY A 100 34.15 21.67 -37.57
CA GLY A 100 34.32 23.13 -37.60
C GLY A 100 33.23 23.89 -38.39
N ARG A 101 32.15 23.23 -38.81
CA ARG A 101 31.01 23.87 -39.48
C ARG A 101 30.08 24.50 -38.46
N PHE A 102 29.58 25.70 -38.77
CA PHE A 102 28.63 26.42 -37.92
C PHE A 102 27.31 25.65 -37.80
N LEU A 103 26.88 25.35 -36.56
CA LEU A 103 25.61 24.64 -36.30
C LEU A 103 24.36 25.49 -36.57
N LEU A 104 24.52 26.82 -36.57
CA LEU A 104 23.47 27.79 -36.86
C LEU A 104 23.96 28.77 -37.92
N LYS A 105 23.15 29.00 -38.97
CA LYS A 105 23.43 30.01 -39.99
C LYS A 105 22.78 31.34 -39.59
N GLU A 106 23.37 32.47 -39.95
CA GLU A 106 22.89 33.80 -39.58
C GLU A 106 21.43 34.07 -40.02
N LYS A 107 21.02 33.47 -41.14
CA LYS A 107 19.62 33.49 -41.64
C LYS A 107 18.58 32.84 -40.72
N ASP A 108 19.02 32.03 -39.76
CA ASP A 108 18.16 31.32 -38.81
C ASP A 108 17.99 32.11 -37.49
N LEU A 109 18.58 33.31 -37.38
CA LEU A 109 18.46 34.20 -36.23
C LEU A 109 17.39 35.29 -36.48
N ILE A 110 16.61 35.61 -35.45
CA ILE A 110 15.58 36.65 -35.47
C ILE A 110 15.87 37.65 -34.34
N PRO A 111 15.66 38.97 -34.55
CA PRO A 111 15.78 39.95 -33.49
C PRO A 111 14.80 39.65 -32.35
N LYS A 112 15.31 39.66 -31.11
CA LYS A 112 14.51 39.47 -29.91
C LYS A 112 13.60 40.69 -29.72
N ASN A 113 12.33 40.53 -30.08
CA ASN A 113 11.30 41.55 -29.87
C ASN A 113 11.14 41.77 -28.37
N ASN A 114 11.85 42.76 -27.80
CA ASN A 114 11.47 43.59 -26.62
C ASN A 114 12.64 44.18 -25.79
N ILE A 115 13.88 44.28 -26.30
CA ILE A 115 14.96 44.97 -25.55
C ILE A 115 15.79 45.85 -26.50
N ALA A 116 16.20 47.04 -26.02
CA ALA A 116 17.03 48.04 -26.72
C ALA A 116 18.48 47.58 -27.04
N VAL A 117 18.72 46.27 -27.05
CA VAL A 117 19.99 45.62 -27.34
C VAL A 117 19.74 44.73 -28.55
N ASN A 118 20.57 44.86 -29.59
CA ASN A 118 20.52 44.06 -30.83
C ASN A 118 20.93 42.59 -30.57
N GLU A 119 20.23 41.91 -29.67
CA GLU A 119 20.45 40.52 -29.32
C GLU A 119 19.64 39.63 -30.29
N LEU A 120 20.37 38.87 -31.12
CA LEU A 120 19.81 37.95 -32.10
C LEU A 120 19.60 36.58 -31.44
N VAL A 121 18.39 36.03 -31.55
CA VAL A 121 18.06 34.70 -30.99
C VAL A 121 17.70 33.72 -32.11
N PRO A 122 18.00 32.42 -31.96
CA PRO A 122 17.59 31.41 -32.94
C PRO A 122 16.07 31.40 -33.12
N ARG A 123 15.61 31.30 -34.38
CA ARG A 123 14.18 31.20 -34.68
C ARG A 123 13.58 29.94 -34.08
N THR A 124 12.42 30.08 -33.45
CA THR A 124 11.64 28.93 -33.00
C THR A 124 11.18 28.12 -34.22
N LEU A 125 11.59 26.85 -34.30
CA LEU A 125 11.09 25.94 -35.34
C LEU A 125 9.59 25.70 -35.13
N THR A 126 8.79 25.97 -36.15
CA THR A 126 7.38 25.58 -36.16
C THR A 126 7.28 24.08 -36.39
N LYS A 127 6.54 23.36 -35.54
CA LYS A 127 6.29 21.94 -35.76
C LYS A 127 5.35 21.79 -36.95
N GLN A 128 5.46 20.68 -37.69
CA GLN A 128 4.57 20.36 -38.83
C GLN A 128 3.07 20.37 -38.47
N ILE A 129 2.75 20.28 -37.17
CA ILE A 129 1.40 20.26 -36.59
C ILE A 129 0.82 21.67 -36.41
N ASP A 130 1.67 22.68 -36.26
CA ASP A 130 1.25 24.03 -35.83
C ASP A 130 0.47 24.77 -36.93
N GLY A 131 0.67 24.38 -38.20
CA GLY A 131 -0.04 24.96 -39.36
C GLY A 131 -1.33 24.25 -39.78
N ARG A 132 -1.71 23.12 -39.16
CA ARG A 132 -2.80 22.26 -39.66
C ARG A 132 -4.05 22.18 -38.78
N ALA A 133 -4.04 22.71 -37.55
CA ALA A 133 -5.13 22.49 -36.60
C ALA A 133 -5.72 23.79 -36.05
N THR A 134 -6.52 24.50 -36.84
CA THR A 134 -7.53 25.43 -36.28
C THR A 134 -8.73 24.67 -35.71
N SER A 135 -8.92 23.40 -36.07
CA SER A 135 -9.92 22.50 -35.51
C SER A 135 -9.32 21.11 -35.27
N TRP A 136 -8.75 20.90 -34.07
CA TRP A 136 -8.46 19.55 -33.61
C TRP A 136 -9.76 18.95 -33.05
N GLU A 137 -10.31 17.94 -33.72
CA GLU A 137 -11.25 17.02 -33.08
C GLU A 137 -10.44 15.82 -32.59
N THR A 138 -10.51 15.54 -31.29
CA THR A 138 -9.83 14.35 -30.77
C THR A 138 -10.58 13.11 -31.25
N THR A 139 -9.88 11.97 -31.31
CA THR A 139 -10.53 10.67 -31.55
C THR A 139 -11.68 10.45 -30.55
N TYR A 140 -11.55 10.99 -29.33
CA TYR A 140 -12.58 10.96 -28.30
C TYR A 140 -13.84 11.78 -28.66
N ASP A 141 -13.70 12.92 -29.33
CA ASP A 141 -14.82 13.76 -29.79
C ASP A 141 -15.59 13.09 -30.93
N VAL A 142 -14.89 12.45 -31.86
CA VAL A 142 -15.50 11.63 -32.93
C VAL A 142 -16.27 10.45 -32.33
N ILE A 143 -15.69 9.77 -31.33
CA ILE A 143 -16.33 8.65 -30.60
C ILE A 143 -17.52 9.13 -29.75
N LYS A 144 -17.54 10.39 -29.31
CA LYS A 144 -18.70 10.99 -28.61
C LYS A 144 -19.90 11.24 -29.53
N LYS A 145 -19.65 11.57 -30.81
CA LYS A 145 -20.70 11.86 -31.80
C LYS A 145 -21.33 10.60 -32.41
N ALA A 146 -20.81 9.40 -32.12
CA ALA A 146 -21.30 8.14 -32.68
C ALA A 146 -22.69 7.76 -32.09
N PRO A 147 -23.66 7.35 -32.93
CA PRO A 147 -25.05 7.08 -32.51
C PRO A 147 -25.21 5.80 -31.69
N PHE A 148 -24.22 4.90 -31.69
CA PHE A 148 -24.26 3.63 -30.97
C PHE A 148 -23.07 3.52 -30.03
N ARG A 149 -23.15 4.22 -28.90
CA ARG A 149 -22.20 4.05 -27.79
C ARG A 149 -22.83 3.11 -26.77
N PRO A 150 -22.33 1.87 -26.60
CA PRO A 150 -22.65 1.12 -25.39
C PRO A 150 -22.09 1.93 -24.22
N GLU A 151 -22.96 2.42 -23.33
CA GLU A 151 -22.47 3.05 -22.10
C GLU A 151 -21.60 2.04 -21.36
N PRO A 152 -20.40 2.42 -20.90
CA PRO A 152 -19.62 1.52 -20.08
C PRO A 152 -20.42 1.25 -18.80
N LEU A 153 -20.83 -0.01 -18.60
CA LEU A 153 -21.64 -0.48 -17.46
C LEU A 153 -21.03 -0.08 -16.08
N LYS A 154 -19.75 0.29 -16.04
CA LYS A 154 -19.04 0.79 -14.86
C LYS A 154 -17.91 1.74 -15.28
N LYS A 155 -17.73 2.84 -14.54
CA LYS A 155 -16.60 3.76 -14.70
C LYS A 155 -15.32 3.00 -14.32
N ARG A 156 -14.54 2.55 -15.31
CA ARG A 156 -13.28 1.82 -15.07
C ARG A 156 -12.28 2.78 -14.45
N VAL A 157 -11.81 2.45 -13.24
CA VAL A 157 -10.72 3.19 -12.59
C VAL A 157 -9.41 2.68 -13.18
N TYR A 158 -8.57 3.59 -13.65
CA TYR A 158 -7.23 3.27 -14.13
C TYR A 158 -6.25 3.38 -12.97
N GLY A 159 -5.65 2.26 -12.58
CA GLY A 159 -4.71 2.16 -11.46
C GLY A 159 -4.60 0.72 -10.94
N VAL A 160 -3.59 0.46 -10.12
CA VAL A 160 -3.45 -0.81 -9.41
C VAL A 160 -3.97 -0.61 -7.97
N PRO A 161 -4.99 -1.37 -7.52
CA PRO A 161 -5.51 -1.22 -6.17
C PRO A 161 -4.49 -1.70 -5.12
N THR A 162 -4.55 -1.13 -3.92
CA THR A 162 -3.70 -1.56 -2.79
C THR A 162 -3.99 -2.99 -2.36
N ILE A 163 -5.26 -3.38 -2.37
CA ILE A 163 -5.71 -4.75 -2.13
C ILE A 163 -6.08 -5.35 -3.48
N ARG A 164 -5.33 -6.37 -3.89
CA ARG A 164 -5.41 -6.95 -5.22
C ARG A 164 -6.43 -8.09 -5.30
N ASN A 165 -7.69 -7.75 -5.08
CA ASN A 165 -8.83 -8.67 -5.26
C ASN A 165 -9.11 -8.98 -6.74
N ASP A 166 -8.50 -8.22 -7.66
CA ASP A 166 -8.59 -8.39 -9.11
C ASP A 166 -7.86 -9.64 -9.62
N ILE A 167 -6.91 -10.17 -8.85
CA ILE A 167 -6.14 -11.37 -9.19
C ILE A 167 -6.34 -12.46 -8.14
N PRO A 168 -6.32 -13.75 -8.55
CA PRO A 168 -6.41 -14.84 -7.61
C PRO A 168 -5.17 -14.87 -6.71
N ALA A 169 -5.38 -15.18 -5.43
CA ALA A 169 -4.28 -15.43 -4.50
C ALA A 169 -3.47 -16.66 -4.97
N PRO A 170 -2.13 -16.61 -4.91
CA PRO A 170 -1.30 -17.77 -5.25
C PRO A 170 -1.55 -18.91 -4.27
N GLU A 171 -1.53 -20.15 -4.76
CA GLU A 171 -1.67 -21.34 -3.93
C GLU A 171 -0.55 -21.45 -2.87
N PHE A 172 0.68 -21.10 -3.28
CA PHE A 172 1.83 -21.00 -2.39
C PHE A 172 2.39 -19.57 -2.44
N LYS A 173 2.18 -18.81 -1.35
CA LYS A 173 2.71 -17.45 -1.21
C LYS A 173 4.22 -17.50 -0.99
N LYS A 174 4.98 -16.78 -1.81
CA LYS A 174 6.44 -16.65 -1.64
C LYS A 174 6.76 -15.79 -0.41
N ILE A 175 7.87 -16.05 0.26
CA ILE A 175 8.30 -15.29 1.45
C ILE A 175 8.47 -13.78 1.13
N GLN A 176 8.96 -13.47 -0.07
CA GLN A 176 9.15 -12.08 -0.53
C GLN A 176 7.88 -11.41 -1.06
N ASP A 177 6.76 -12.13 -1.15
CA ASP A 177 5.52 -11.58 -1.70
C ASP A 177 4.84 -10.68 -0.67
N ARG A 178 4.83 -9.39 -0.97
CA ARG A 178 4.26 -8.33 -0.15
C ARG A 178 2.84 -7.94 -0.58
N THR A 179 2.29 -8.62 -1.59
CA THR A 179 0.98 -8.30 -2.14
C THR A 179 -0.12 -8.78 -1.18
N ASN A 180 -1.10 -7.91 -0.93
CA ASN A 180 -2.32 -8.28 -0.23
C ASN A 180 -3.38 -8.68 -1.28
N TYR A 181 -3.84 -9.93 -1.22
CA TYR A 181 -4.82 -10.52 -2.14
C TYR A 181 -6.26 -10.49 -1.59
N GLY A 182 -6.50 -9.71 -0.52
CA GLY A 182 -7.78 -9.68 0.17
C GLY A 182 -8.05 -10.86 1.09
N THR A 183 -7.04 -11.72 1.30
CA THR A 183 -7.10 -12.85 2.23
C THR A 183 -6.55 -12.52 3.62
N ASP A 184 -5.86 -11.39 3.74
CA ASP A 184 -5.26 -10.94 5.00
C ASP A 184 -6.34 -10.36 5.94
N GLY A 185 -6.27 -10.69 7.23
CA GLY A 185 -7.19 -10.17 8.25
C GLY A 185 -6.89 -8.72 8.67
N THR A 186 -7.84 -8.11 9.38
CA THR A 186 -7.66 -6.77 9.97
C THR A 186 -6.59 -6.80 11.06
N ALA A 187 -5.93 -5.66 11.34
CA ALA A 187 -4.95 -5.51 12.42
C ALA A 187 -5.48 -5.98 13.79
N TRP A 188 -6.78 -5.82 14.05
CA TRP A 188 -7.44 -6.32 15.25
C TRP A 188 -7.33 -7.85 15.39
N SER A 189 -7.53 -8.60 14.30
CA SER A 189 -7.43 -10.05 14.28
C SER A 189 -6.02 -10.56 14.63
N LEU A 190 -4.99 -9.71 14.48
CA LEU A 190 -3.62 -10.02 14.88
C LEU A 190 -3.36 -9.70 16.36
N LEU A 191 -3.90 -8.59 16.86
CA LEU A 191 -3.73 -8.19 18.27
C LEU A 191 -4.57 -9.04 19.22
N SER A 192 -5.76 -9.43 18.78
CA SER A 192 -6.76 -10.16 19.56
C SER A 192 -7.27 -11.35 18.75
N PRO A 193 -6.47 -12.43 18.59
CA PRO A 193 -6.85 -13.57 17.75
C PRO A 193 -8.07 -14.31 18.32
N SER A 194 -9.00 -14.67 17.43
CA SER A 194 -10.17 -15.48 17.81
C SER A 194 -9.78 -16.94 18.14
N VAL A 195 -10.68 -17.70 18.76
CA VAL A 195 -10.50 -19.15 18.97
C VAL A 195 -10.32 -19.87 17.62
N PHE A 196 -11.04 -19.44 16.59
CA PHE A 196 -10.85 -19.96 15.22
C PHE A 196 -9.44 -19.73 14.71
N SER A 197 -8.90 -18.53 14.91
CA SER A 197 -7.55 -18.18 14.48
C SER A 197 -6.46 -18.97 15.21
N HIS A 198 -6.66 -19.29 16.49
CA HIS A 198 -5.76 -20.19 17.23
C HIS A 198 -5.71 -21.60 16.62
N HIS A 199 -6.82 -22.05 16.04
CA HIS A 199 -6.91 -23.33 15.35
C HIS A 199 -6.63 -23.23 13.84
N GLY A 200 -6.12 -22.10 13.36
CA GLY A 200 -5.80 -21.90 11.94
C GLY A 200 -7.02 -21.82 11.02
N VAL A 201 -8.21 -21.58 11.58
CA VAL A 201 -9.44 -21.37 10.81
C VAL A 201 -9.63 -19.87 10.60
N TYR A 202 -9.72 -19.47 9.34
CA TYR A 202 -9.85 -18.06 8.95
C TYR A 202 -11.27 -17.76 8.46
N GLU A 203 -11.60 -16.47 8.38
CA GLU A 203 -12.91 -15.98 7.97
C GLU A 203 -13.34 -16.53 6.60
N LYS A 204 -12.40 -16.58 5.64
CA LYS A 204 -12.63 -17.18 4.33
C LYS A 204 -13.14 -18.64 4.40
N ASP A 205 -12.69 -19.41 5.38
CA ASP A 205 -13.00 -20.85 5.47
C ASP A 205 -14.42 -21.07 6.02
N VAL A 206 -14.92 -20.10 6.80
CA VAL A 206 -16.27 -20.05 7.38
C VAL A 206 -17.27 -19.52 6.36
N LEU A 207 -16.87 -18.51 5.57
CA LEU A 207 -17.67 -17.88 4.52
C LEU A 207 -17.62 -18.62 3.18
N GLN A 208 -16.79 -19.65 3.05
CA GLN A 208 -16.73 -20.43 1.81
C GLN A 208 -17.99 -21.30 1.69
N PRO A 209 -18.71 -21.24 0.55
CA PRO A 209 -19.86 -22.07 0.32
C PRO A 209 -19.46 -23.55 0.24
N ARG A 210 -20.24 -24.42 0.89
CA ARG A 210 -19.95 -25.85 1.01
C ARG A 210 -21.17 -26.69 0.61
N PRO A 211 -20.97 -27.94 0.17
CA PRO A 211 -22.08 -28.83 -0.11
C PRO A 211 -22.81 -29.21 1.18
N LYS A 212 -24.08 -29.55 1.02
CA LYS A 212 -25.03 -29.80 2.11
C LYS A 212 -24.57 -30.90 3.06
N GLU A 213 -23.97 -31.94 2.50
CA GLU A 213 -23.45 -33.12 3.22
C GLU A 213 -22.31 -32.72 4.16
N THR A 214 -21.39 -31.88 3.69
CA THR A 214 -20.26 -31.39 4.48
C THR A 214 -20.74 -30.51 5.64
N ILE A 215 -21.71 -29.62 5.39
CA ILE A 215 -22.27 -28.79 6.47
C ILE A 215 -22.99 -29.67 7.50
N ARG A 216 -23.74 -30.70 7.06
CA ARG A 216 -24.37 -31.67 7.96
C ARG A 216 -23.35 -32.38 8.84
N GLN A 217 -22.26 -32.86 8.25
CA GLN A 217 -21.17 -33.53 8.97
C GLN A 217 -20.49 -32.61 9.99
N ILE A 218 -20.24 -31.35 9.62
CA ILE A 218 -19.65 -30.37 10.53
C ILE A 218 -20.58 -30.14 11.73
N MET A 219 -21.88 -29.95 11.49
CA MET A 219 -22.86 -29.71 12.56
C MET A 219 -23.02 -30.93 13.48
N SER A 220 -23.05 -32.15 12.93
CA SER A 220 -23.09 -33.37 13.74
C SER A 220 -21.83 -33.53 14.60
N ASN A 221 -20.65 -33.22 14.05
CA ASN A 221 -19.38 -33.30 14.78
C ASN A 221 -19.30 -32.28 15.93
N ILE A 222 -19.94 -31.12 15.79
CA ILE A 222 -20.06 -30.10 16.86
C ILE A 222 -21.02 -30.57 17.97
N GLY A 223 -21.94 -31.51 17.67
CA GLY A 223 -22.96 -32.01 18.59
C GLY A 223 -24.38 -31.51 18.28
N TYR A 224 -24.59 -30.83 17.15
CA TYR A 224 -25.92 -30.48 16.66
C TYR A 224 -26.50 -31.61 15.83
N ASN A 225 -27.15 -32.56 16.51
CA ASN A 225 -27.89 -33.64 15.87
C ASN A 225 -29.29 -33.16 15.46
N LEU A 226 -29.39 -32.51 14.31
CA LEU A 226 -30.65 -32.07 13.71
C LEU A 226 -31.36 -33.24 13.01
N SER A 227 -32.70 -33.29 13.10
CA SER A 227 -33.46 -34.20 12.23
C SER A 227 -33.34 -33.77 10.77
N GLU A 228 -33.56 -34.69 9.83
CA GLU A 228 -33.48 -34.38 8.40
C GLU A 228 -34.45 -33.26 7.98
N GLU A 229 -35.65 -33.24 8.56
CA GLU A 229 -36.66 -32.21 8.32
C GLU A 229 -36.21 -30.83 8.83
N GLN A 230 -35.68 -30.77 10.05
CA GLN A 230 -35.16 -29.52 10.64
C GLN A 230 -33.96 -28.99 9.84
N PHE A 231 -33.09 -29.90 9.40
CA PHE A 231 -31.94 -29.57 8.59
C PHE A 231 -32.35 -29.04 7.21
N GLU A 232 -33.35 -29.63 6.55
CA GLU A 232 -33.85 -29.12 5.26
C GLU A 232 -34.46 -27.72 5.41
N SER A 233 -35.25 -27.51 6.47
CA SER A 233 -35.90 -26.22 6.73
C SER A 233 -34.89 -25.11 6.97
N THR A 234 -33.91 -25.36 7.85
CA THR A 234 -32.79 -24.42 8.12
C THR A 234 -31.94 -24.18 6.88
N TRP A 235 -31.68 -25.21 6.08
CA TRP A 235 -30.95 -25.11 4.82
C TRP A 235 -31.66 -24.21 3.80
N ASN A 236 -32.98 -24.34 3.65
CA ASN A 236 -33.76 -23.50 2.76
C ASN A 236 -33.78 -22.03 3.22
N MET A 237 -33.81 -21.77 4.53
CA MET A 237 -33.65 -20.42 5.06
C MET A 237 -32.26 -19.85 4.77
N ALA A 238 -31.21 -20.64 4.99
CA ALA A 238 -29.84 -20.25 4.67
C ALA A 238 -29.66 -19.95 3.17
N LYS A 239 -30.31 -20.70 2.29
CA LYS A 239 -30.33 -20.40 0.85
C LYS A 239 -30.98 -19.07 0.52
N ASN A 240 -32.07 -18.72 1.21
CA ASN A 240 -32.77 -17.45 0.99
C ASN A 240 -31.98 -16.23 1.48
N LEU A 241 -31.07 -16.42 2.45
CA LEU A 241 -30.18 -15.37 2.94
C LEU A 241 -29.14 -14.94 1.89
N ASN A 242 -28.67 -15.88 1.06
CA ASN A 242 -27.66 -15.60 0.04
C ASN A 242 -28.31 -15.40 -1.35
N PRO A 243 -28.12 -14.27 -2.04
CA PRO A 243 -28.68 -14.05 -3.38
C PRO A 243 -28.23 -15.08 -4.43
N TYR A 244 -27.12 -15.78 -4.20
CA TYR A 244 -26.62 -16.82 -5.10
C TYR A 244 -27.15 -18.23 -4.79
N GLY A 245 -27.94 -18.39 -3.72
CA GLY A 245 -28.49 -19.68 -3.29
C GLY A 245 -27.44 -20.68 -2.77
N GLN A 246 -26.23 -20.21 -2.48
CA GLN A 246 -25.14 -20.99 -1.88
C GLN A 246 -25.13 -20.81 -0.36
N VAL A 247 -24.73 -21.85 0.37
CA VAL A 247 -24.74 -21.84 1.84
C VAL A 247 -23.33 -22.10 2.36
N SER A 248 -22.87 -21.23 3.25
CA SER A 248 -21.64 -21.40 4.02
C SER A 248 -22.00 -21.69 5.48
N ILE A 249 -20.97 -21.89 6.30
CA ILE A 249 -21.16 -22.22 7.72
C ILE A 249 -21.83 -21.04 8.44
N GLU A 250 -21.49 -19.81 8.06
CA GLU A 250 -22.06 -18.62 8.70
C GLU A 250 -23.54 -18.44 8.37
N GLU A 251 -23.96 -18.54 7.10
CA GLU A 251 -25.39 -18.42 6.76
C GLU A 251 -26.23 -19.51 7.43
N PHE A 252 -25.68 -20.73 7.52
CA PHE A 252 -26.33 -21.82 8.24
C PHE A 252 -26.45 -21.52 9.75
N ARG A 253 -25.38 -20.97 10.37
CA ARG A 253 -25.38 -20.53 11.77
C ARG A 253 -26.43 -19.44 12.02
N TRP A 254 -26.57 -18.49 11.10
CA TRP A 254 -27.60 -17.46 11.18
C TRP A 254 -29.01 -18.07 11.10
N ALA A 255 -29.26 -18.95 10.13
CA ALA A 255 -30.54 -19.65 10.00
C ALA A 255 -30.87 -20.51 11.22
N LEU A 256 -29.87 -21.08 11.90
CA LEU A 256 -30.06 -21.80 13.16
C LEU A 256 -30.42 -20.87 14.31
N ASN A 257 -29.77 -19.72 14.46
CA ASN A 257 -30.06 -18.78 15.53
C ASN A 257 -31.48 -18.20 15.40
N ASP A 258 -31.93 -17.93 14.18
CA ASP A 258 -33.27 -17.40 13.90
C ASP A 258 -34.37 -18.44 14.20
N ASN A 259 -34.10 -19.72 13.91
CA ASN A 259 -34.96 -20.85 14.30
C ASN A 259 -34.82 -21.27 15.78
N GLY A 260 -33.79 -20.78 16.48
CA GLY A 260 -33.14 -21.52 17.56
C GLY A 260 -33.21 -20.92 18.96
N SER A 261 -34.04 -19.91 19.22
CA SER A 261 -34.31 -19.49 20.61
C SER A 261 -35.09 -20.55 21.42
N SER A 262 -35.61 -21.62 20.80
CA SER A 262 -36.42 -22.64 21.47
C SER A 262 -35.82 -24.06 21.50
N PHE A 263 -34.70 -24.36 20.84
CA PHE A 263 -34.30 -25.77 20.59
C PHE A 263 -32.91 -26.23 21.05
N ILE A 264 -32.04 -25.38 21.60
CA ILE A 264 -30.65 -25.78 21.84
C ILE A 264 -30.40 -26.11 23.33
N LYS A 265 -30.54 -27.39 23.69
CA LYS A 265 -29.76 -27.98 24.79
C LYS A 265 -28.49 -28.56 24.16
N ILE A 266 -27.36 -27.86 24.31
CA ILE A 266 -26.05 -28.40 23.95
C ILE A 266 -25.84 -29.64 24.84
N GLN A 267 -25.87 -30.85 24.26
CA GLN A 267 -25.36 -32.01 24.97
C GLN A 267 -23.83 -31.95 24.88
N PRO A 268 -23.11 -31.92 26.01
CA PRO A 268 -21.65 -31.86 25.98
C PRO A 268 -21.12 -33.10 25.26
N ALA A 269 -20.27 -32.88 24.25
CA ALA A 269 -19.53 -33.95 23.62
C ALA A 269 -18.73 -34.71 24.69
N SER A 270 -18.84 -36.04 24.70
CA SER A 270 -18.05 -36.90 25.56
C SER A 270 -16.58 -36.73 25.19
N VAL A 271 -15.84 -36.04 26.06
CA VAL A 271 -14.39 -35.91 25.98
C VAL A 271 -13.80 -37.30 26.21
N ASN A 272 -13.22 -37.89 25.17
CA ASN A 272 -12.29 -39.02 25.25
C ASN A 272 -10.88 -38.49 25.07
#